data_AF-A0A3G6TDF9-F1
#
_entry.id   AF-A0A3G6TDF9-F1
#
_cell.length_a   1.000
_cell.length_b   1.000
_cell.length_c   1.000
_cell.angle_alpha   90.00
_cell.angle_beta   90.00
_cell.angle_gamma   90.00
#
_symmetry.space_group_name_H-M   'P 1'
#
loop_
_entity.id
_entity.type
_entity.pdbx_description
1 polymer ?
#
loop_
_entity_poly.entity_id
_entity_poly.type
_entity_poly.pdbx_seq_one_letter_code
_entity_poly.pdbx_strand_id
1 'polypeptide(L)'
;MNDIVNDDSPIDNENFFSEKTGKILSIFGLAIIALTIILYLFLGSWYFEWYFDEAIMGQFGDFIGGFIGSLFSLAGVILFYVALKEQRKDININQRNLTLQTDALNQQVNEFKDQKEELVETRKVYEEQTRLIMEQTNLYRLQNKELKEQSGIAKAQQFDASFFSYLSVLNDYKNSLNISHKSSNFFGMLTEKLRDVELEGMNMSKSIEIICEKYLEIYNENRDKLSPYFKTLYRLMALVDSSNIDEYKKNEYFKLIRSQLSDDELLILNYNYQTSLGIKARSYVIKYYIFKHLNILDKLEFECGLSGIKKYKLEQFLRSNEHLIIEGLKEYGSIETSSDISKSSKYQLLGVQLEHKLVINDKFQFSIVLDINDFNNQLGLSKELLKKIICRHLYAILFFSKYQNPTESEIDVSVIEGEHKIEFLFVVENLENL
;
A
#
# COMPACT_ATOMS: atom_id res chain seq x y z
N MET A 1 -17.44 -1.16 68.22
CA MET A 1 -18.08 -1.93 69.31
C MET A 1 -16.96 -2.23 70.28
N ASN A 2 -17.13 -1.82 71.54
CA ASN A 2 -16.16 -1.92 72.65
C ASN A 2 -14.96 -0.96 72.52
N ASP A 3 -14.51 -0.17 73.50
CA ASP A 3 -14.74 -0.18 74.94
C ASP A 3 -14.75 1.23 75.57
N ILE A 4 -15.55 1.32 76.63
CA ILE A 4 -15.68 2.43 77.59
C ILE A 4 -14.36 2.53 78.35
N VAL A 5 -13.63 3.63 78.20
CA VAL A 5 -12.60 4.01 79.18
C VAL A 5 -13.26 4.96 80.16
N ASN A 6 -13.81 4.39 81.24
CA ASN A 6 -14.10 5.10 82.47
C ASN A 6 -12.79 5.72 82.96
N ASP A 7 -12.68 7.04 82.86
CA ASP A 7 -11.66 7.80 83.58
C ASP A 7 -12.14 7.94 85.04
N ASP A 8 -11.95 6.87 85.82
CA ASP A 8 -12.00 6.93 87.28
C ASP A 8 -10.75 7.69 87.74
N SER A 9 -10.77 9.02 87.64
CA SER A 9 -9.85 9.85 88.40
C SER A 9 -10.22 9.71 89.88
N PRO A 10 -9.33 9.20 90.77
CA PRO A 10 -9.57 9.33 92.19
C PRO A 10 -9.61 10.83 92.49
N ILE A 11 -10.65 11.26 93.19
CA ILE A 11 -10.72 12.57 93.82
C ILE A 11 -9.61 12.59 94.87
N ASP A 12 -8.41 12.97 94.45
CA ASP A 12 -7.30 13.27 95.35
C ASP A 12 -7.70 14.54 96.11
N ASN A 13 -8.24 14.34 97.31
CA ASN A 13 -8.31 15.36 98.36
C ASN A 13 -6.88 15.70 98.82
N GLU A 14 -6.05 16.27 97.93
CA GLU A 14 -4.73 16.82 98.24
C GLU A 14 -4.80 18.36 98.36
N ASN A 15 -5.84 18.88 98.99
CA ASN A 15 -5.90 20.33 99.27
C ASN A 15 -4.79 20.79 100.21
N PHE A 16 -4.14 19.88 100.96
CA PHE A 16 -3.08 20.21 101.91
C PHE A 16 -1.67 20.27 101.32
N PHE A 17 -1.36 19.45 100.30
CA PHE A 17 -0.03 19.36 99.68
C PHE A 17 -0.12 19.72 98.20
N SER A 18 -0.24 21.02 97.95
CA SER A 18 -0.42 21.59 96.62
C SER A 18 0.60 22.70 96.39
N GLU A 19 0.88 23.00 95.12
CA GLU A 19 1.74 24.14 94.77
C GLU A 19 1.21 25.44 95.40
N LYS A 20 -0.12 25.58 95.48
CA LYS A 20 -0.80 26.70 96.14
C LYS A 20 -0.50 26.76 97.64
N THR A 21 -0.57 25.65 98.36
CA THR A 21 -0.29 25.63 99.82
C THR A 21 1.18 25.90 100.11
N GLY A 22 2.12 25.33 99.33
CA GLY A 22 3.55 25.63 99.45
C GLY A 22 3.87 27.11 99.21
N LYS A 23 3.24 27.73 98.18
CA LYS A 23 3.34 29.17 97.91
C LYS A 23 2.75 30.02 99.03
N ILE A 24 1.57 29.67 99.54
CA ILE A 24 0.91 30.38 100.65
C ILE A 24 1.78 30.33 101.92
N LEU A 25 2.36 29.18 102.24
CA LEU A 25 3.21 29.01 103.42
C LEU A 25 4.49 29.84 103.32
N SER A 26 5.07 29.94 102.11
CA SER A 26 6.24 30.78 101.83
C SER A 26 5.90 32.28 101.98
N ILE A 27 4.76 32.71 101.42
CA ILE A 27 4.28 34.10 101.52
C ILE A 27 3.96 34.45 102.98
N PHE A 28 3.34 33.53 103.72
CA PHE A 28 3.05 33.71 105.14
C PHE A 28 4.34 33.81 105.97
N GLY A 29 5.34 32.97 105.68
CA GLY A 29 6.68 33.08 106.27
C GLY A 29 7.31 34.46 106.03
N LEU A 30 7.26 34.98 104.79
CA LEU A 30 7.72 36.34 104.45
C LEU A 30 6.95 37.43 105.21
N ALA A 31 5.63 37.29 105.33
CA ALA A 31 4.79 38.25 106.05
C ALA A 31 5.13 38.30 107.54
N ILE A 32 5.45 37.14 108.16
CA ILE A 32 5.89 37.08 109.56
C ILE A 32 7.29 37.72 109.72
N ILE A 33 8.21 37.53 108.76
CA ILE A 33 9.50 38.23 108.75
C ILE A 33 9.27 39.75 108.73
N ALA A 34 8.43 40.23 107.80
CA ALA A 34 8.14 41.66 107.69
C ALA A 34 7.48 42.20 108.96
N LEU A 35 6.51 41.48 109.54
CA LEU A 35 5.84 41.85 110.78
C LEU A 35 6.81 41.89 111.97
N THR A 36 7.71 40.92 112.08
CA THR A 36 8.71 40.90 113.16
C THR A 36 9.74 42.01 113.01
N ILE A 37 10.18 42.32 111.79
CA ILE A 37 11.02 43.51 111.52
C ILE A 37 10.29 44.80 111.90
N ILE A 38 9.00 44.93 111.58
CA ILE A 38 8.20 46.11 111.92
C ILE A 38 8.00 46.24 113.43
N LEU A 39 7.65 45.15 114.12
CA LEU A 39 7.51 45.13 115.58
C LEU A 39 8.84 45.49 116.26
N TYR A 40 9.95 44.96 115.75
CA TYR A 40 11.29 45.32 116.22
C TYR A 40 11.54 46.83 116.06
N LEU A 41 11.27 47.41 114.88
CA LEU A 41 11.41 48.85 114.60
C LEU A 41 10.52 49.75 115.47
N PHE A 42 9.30 49.36 115.80
CA PHE A 42 8.36 50.21 116.55
C PHE A 42 8.38 50.05 118.08
N LEU A 43 8.68 48.86 118.61
CA LEU A 43 8.68 48.56 120.05
C LEU A 43 10.08 48.54 120.67
N GLY A 44 11.14 48.65 119.86
CA GLY A 44 12.51 48.78 120.36
C GLY A 44 12.73 50.10 121.09
N SER A 45 13.46 50.07 122.21
CA SER A 45 13.96 51.28 122.87
C SER A 45 15.24 51.75 122.17
N TRP A 46 15.07 52.55 121.12
CA TRP A 46 16.19 52.99 120.29
C TRP A 46 16.98 54.12 120.95
N TYR A 47 17.96 53.76 121.78
CA TYR A 47 19.12 54.62 122.02
C TYR A 47 20.16 54.29 120.93
N PHE A 48 20.52 55.27 120.12
CA PHE A 48 21.46 55.09 119.01
C PHE A 48 22.89 54.98 119.57
N GLU A 49 23.25 53.81 120.08
CA GLU A 49 24.63 53.44 120.42
C GLU A 49 25.22 52.52 119.35
N TRP A 50 26.50 52.69 119.05
CA TRP A 50 27.22 51.99 117.97
C TRP A 50 27.52 50.51 118.25
N TYR A 51 26.97 49.95 119.32
CA TYR A 51 27.13 48.53 119.68
C TYR A 51 25.75 47.87 119.73
N PHE A 52 25.52 46.93 118.83
CA PHE A 52 24.33 46.08 118.84
C PHE A 52 24.38 45.14 120.05
N ASP A 53 23.26 44.99 120.77
CA ASP A 53 23.12 43.96 121.79
C ASP A 53 23.05 42.57 121.11
N GLU A 54 24.15 41.83 121.22
CA GLU A 54 24.34 40.52 120.62
C GLU A 54 23.30 39.50 121.13
N ALA A 55 22.77 39.67 122.34
CA ALA A 55 21.77 38.76 122.90
C ALA A 55 20.38 38.95 122.25
N ILE A 56 19.98 40.20 122.01
CA ILE A 56 18.68 40.52 121.38
C ILE A 56 18.71 40.15 119.88
N MET A 57 19.82 40.45 119.19
CA MET A 57 20.01 40.03 117.80
C MET A 57 20.11 38.51 117.67
N GLY A 58 20.72 37.83 118.64
CA GLY A 58 20.73 36.37 118.73
C GLY A 58 19.33 35.78 118.86
N GLN A 59 18.50 36.28 119.79
CA GLN A 59 17.11 35.83 119.95
C GLN A 59 16.24 36.10 118.72
N PHE A 60 16.47 37.21 118.03
CA PHE A 60 15.81 37.50 116.75
C PHE A 60 16.24 36.50 115.67
N GLY A 61 17.54 36.26 115.54
CA GLY A 61 18.09 35.24 114.65
C GLY A 61 17.56 33.84 114.94
N ASP A 62 17.41 33.47 116.21
CA ASP A 62 16.85 32.19 116.66
C ASP A 62 15.36 32.04 116.30
N PHE A 63 14.58 33.12 116.38
CA PHE A 63 13.17 33.10 115.96
C PHE A 63 13.03 32.98 114.43
N ILE A 64 13.77 33.80 113.67
CA ILE A 64 13.77 33.75 112.20
C ILE A 64 14.31 32.40 111.72
N GLY A 65 15.43 31.93 112.25
CA GLY A 65 16.04 30.65 111.87
C GLY A 65 15.22 29.43 112.31
N GLY A 66 14.72 29.44 113.55
CA GLY A 66 13.99 28.31 114.14
C GLY A 66 12.56 28.22 113.63
N PHE A 67 11.76 29.28 113.76
CA PHE A 67 10.34 29.25 113.40
C PHE A 67 10.14 29.47 111.90
N ILE A 68 10.75 30.52 111.35
CA ILE A 68 10.53 30.88 109.93
C ILE A 68 11.33 29.97 109.01
N GLY A 69 12.57 29.61 109.37
CA GLY A 69 13.35 28.61 108.64
C GLY A 69 12.65 27.24 108.57
N SER A 70 11.95 26.83 109.63
CA SER A 70 11.13 25.60 109.63
C SER A 70 9.89 25.72 108.73
N LEU A 71 9.23 26.90 108.70
CA LEU A 71 8.13 27.18 107.77
C LEU A 71 8.59 27.11 106.31
N PHE A 72 9.72 27.75 105.97
CA PHE A 72 10.27 27.68 104.61
C PHE A 72 10.78 26.27 104.24
N SER A 73 11.36 25.54 105.19
CA SER A 73 11.76 24.15 104.97
C SER A 73 10.55 23.26 104.70
N LEU A 74 9.46 23.45 105.45
CA LEU A 74 8.18 22.76 105.20
C LEU A 74 7.63 23.15 103.83
N ALA A 75 7.60 24.43 103.48
CA ALA A 75 7.17 24.90 102.16
C ALA A 75 8.01 24.31 101.01
N GLY A 76 9.34 24.23 101.19
CA GLY A 76 10.27 23.65 100.24
C GLY A 76 10.06 22.15 100.04
N VAL A 77 9.83 21.39 101.12
CA VAL A 77 9.50 19.97 101.04
C VAL A 77 8.17 19.74 100.31
N ILE A 78 7.16 20.57 100.57
CA ILE A 78 5.86 20.49 99.88
C ILE A 78 6.02 20.77 98.39
N LEU A 79 6.71 21.86 98.01
CA LEU A 79 6.94 22.21 96.60
C LEU A 79 7.79 21.16 95.88
N PHE A 80 8.82 20.63 96.52
CA PHE A 80 9.65 19.56 95.97
C PHE A 80 8.86 18.26 95.77
N TYR A 81 8.02 17.89 96.73
CA TYR A 81 7.12 16.73 96.62
C TYR A 81 6.15 16.88 95.45
N VAL A 82 5.52 18.06 95.31
CA VAL A 82 4.61 18.36 94.20
C VAL A 82 5.35 18.28 92.85
N ALA A 83 6.54 18.87 92.76
CA ALA A 83 7.36 18.79 91.54
C ALA A 83 7.73 17.35 91.18
N LEU A 84 8.10 16.51 92.17
CA LEU A 84 8.37 15.09 91.94
C LEU A 84 7.11 14.32 91.52
N LYS A 85 5.94 14.65 92.06
CA LYS A 85 4.65 14.05 91.68
C LYS A 85 4.30 14.40 90.23
N GLU A 86 4.42 15.67 89.84
CA GLU A 86 4.21 16.12 88.46
C GLU A 86 5.21 15.48 87.49
N GLN A 87 6.50 15.45 87.84
CA GLN A 87 7.52 14.82 87.01
C GLN A 87 7.27 13.31 86.82
N ARG A 88 6.82 12.59 87.85
CA ARG A 88 6.41 11.18 87.71
C ARG A 88 5.21 11.03 86.78
N LYS A 89 4.24 11.94 86.87
CA LYS A 89 3.08 11.96 85.96
C LYS A 89 3.51 12.19 84.51
N ASP A 90 4.40 13.15 84.25
CA ASP A 90 4.92 13.43 82.91
C ASP A 90 5.74 12.27 82.34
N ILE A 91 6.56 11.60 83.16
CA ILE A 91 7.30 10.40 82.76
C ILE A 91 6.33 9.28 82.36
N ASN A 92 5.28 9.05 83.15
CA ASN A 92 4.27 8.03 82.83
C ASN A 92 3.51 8.35 81.54
N ILE A 93 3.16 9.63 81.33
CA ILE A 93 2.51 10.09 80.09
C ILE A 93 3.45 9.88 78.90
N ASN A 94 4.72 10.25 79.02
CA ASN A 94 5.70 10.07 77.95
C ASN A 94 5.95 8.58 77.63
N GLN A 95 6.05 7.72 78.64
CA GLN A 95 6.14 6.28 78.43
C GLN A 95 4.92 5.75 77.67
N ARG A 96 3.70 6.18 78.05
CA ARG A 96 2.47 5.82 77.36
C ARG A 96 2.41 6.34 75.92
N ASN A 97 2.92 7.55 75.67
CA ASN A 97 3.02 8.10 74.33
C ASN A 97 4.02 7.32 73.46
N LEU A 98 5.15 6.90 74.02
CA LEU A 98 6.13 6.07 73.34
C LEU A 98 5.58 4.68 73.00
N THR A 99 4.82 4.06 73.91
CA THR A 99 4.15 2.78 73.61
C THR A 99 3.13 2.95 72.49
N LEU A 100 2.31 4.00 72.54
CA LEU A 100 1.35 4.30 71.46
C LEU A 100 2.04 4.56 70.12
N GLN A 101 3.18 5.26 70.11
CA GLN A 101 3.98 5.44 68.89
C GLN A 101 4.58 4.13 68.37
N THR A 102 5.06 3.27 69.27
CA THR A 102 5.61 1.95 68.91
C THR A 102 4.52 1.06 68.32
N ASP A 103 3.33 1.05 68.91
CA ASP A 103 2.17 0.31 68.42
C ASP A 103 1.71 0.84 67.06
N ALA A 104 1.62 2.17 66.90
CA ALA A 104 1.29 2.79 65.62
C ALA A 104 2.33 2.47 64.53
N LEU A 105 3.63 2.46 64.87
CA LEU A 105 4.69 2.09 63.93
C LEU A 105 4.61 0.62 63.54
N ASN A 106 4.35 -0.28 64.49
CA ASN A 106 4.16 -1.70 64.22
C ASN A 106 2.96 -1.94 63.31
N GLN A 107 1.87 -1.21 63.53
CA GLN A 107 0.70 -1.24 62.64
C GLN A 107 1.06 -0.76 61.23
N GLN A 108 1.80 0.34 61.11
CA GLN A 108 2.27 0.87 59.83
C GLN A 108 3.17 -0.13 59.08
N VAL A 109 4.05 -0.85 59.79
CA VAL A 109 4.89 -1.90 59.20
C VAL A 109 4.04 -3.04 58.63
N ASN A 110 2.95 -3.42 59.31
CA ASN A 110 2.05 -4.45 58.81
C ASN A 110 1.27 -3.95 57.58
N GLU A 111 0.73 -2.73 57.61
CA GLU A 111 0.07 -2.12 56.44
C GLU A 111 1.02 -2.03 55.23
N PHE A 112 2.30 -1.71 55.45
CA PHE A 112 3.31 -1.73 54.39
C PHE A 112 3.58 -3.12 53.81
N LYS A 113 3.52 -4.17 54.64
CA LYS A 113 3.65 -5.55 54.15
C LYS A 113 2.46 -5.92 53.26
N ASP A 114 1.25 -5.61 53.72
CA ASP A 114 0.02 -5.89 52.97
C ASP A 114 0.01 -5.12 51.63
N GLN A 115 0.39 -3.84 51.63
CA GLN A 115 0.56 -3.04 50.41
C GLN A 115 1.60 -3.63 49.46
N LYS A 116 2.72 -4.14 49.98
CA LYS A 116 3.74 -4.77 49.16
C LYS A 116 3.20 -6.04 48.49
N GLU A 117 2.43 -6.85 49.19
CA GLU A 117 1.78 -8.05 48.63
C GLU A 117 0.77 -7.68 47.54
N GLU A 118 -0.09 -6.68 47.80
CA GLU A 118 -1.04 -6.17 46.80
C GLU A 118 -0.33 -5.65 45.54
N LEU A 119 0.80 -4.94 45.69
CA LEU A 119 1.60 -4.46 44.57
C LEU A 119 2.21 -5.61 43.75
N VAL A 120 2.63 -6.70 44.41
CA VAL A 120 3.16 -7.89 43.71
C VAL A 120 2.07 -8.55 42.87
N GLU A 121 0.86 -8.74 43.42
CA GLU A 121 -0.26 -9.30 42.67
C GLU A 121 -0.71 -8.37 41.54
N THR A 122 -0.79 -7.07 41.80
CA THR A 122 -1.11 -6.07 40.78
C THR A 122 -0.11 -6.10 39.63
N ARG A 123 1.19 -6.25 39.92
CA ARG A 123 2.23 -6.40 38.90
C ARG A 123 2.02 -7.64 38.03
N LYS A 124 1.66 -8.79 38.61
CA LYS A 124 1.35 -10.01 37.84
C LYS A 124 0.17 -9.78 36.90
N VAL A 125 -0.89 -9.12 37.37
CA VAL A 125 -2.04 -8.76 36.53
C VAL A 125 -1.62 -7.84 35.39
N TYR A 126 -0.77 -6.84 35.64
CA TYR A 126 -0.24 -5.97 34.58
C TYR A 126 0.62 -6.71 33.57
N GLU A 127 1.44 -7.67 34.01
CA GLU A 127 2.26 -8.51 33.13
C GLU A 127 1.37 -9.37 32.22
N GLU A 128 0.34 -10.02 32.76
CA GLU A 128 -0.66 -10.76 31.97
C GLU A 128 -1.46 -9.85 31.02
N GLN A 129 -1.93 -8.69 31.47
CA GLN A 129 -2.61 -7.73 30.59
C GLN A 129 -1.72 -7.27 29.44
N THR A 130 -0.44 -7.00 29.72
CA THR A 130 0.54 -6.62 28.69
C THR A 130 0.71 -7.74 27.67
N ARG A 131 0.81 -8.99 28.13
CA ARG A 131 0.90 -10.17 27.26
C ARG A 131 -0.33 -10.32 26.38
N LEU A 132 -1.53 -10.17 26.94
CA LEU A 132 -2.79 -10.24 26.20
C LEU A 132 -2.90 -9.13 25.14
N ILE A 133 -2.50 -7.89 25.47
CA ILE A 133 -2.47 -6.78 24.50
C ILE A 133 -1.50 -7.07 23.35
N MET A 134 -0.33 -7.63 23.65
CA MET A 134 0.64 -8.03 22.63
C MET A 134 0.08 -9.14 21.73
N GLU A 135 -0.57 -10.15 22.30
CA GLU A 135 -1.22 -11.22 21.54
C GLU A 135 -2.34 -10.68 20.65
N GLN A 136 -3.20 -9.83 21.19
CA GLN A 136 -4.27 -9.18 20.45
C GLN A 136 -3.73 -8.33 19.29
N THR A 137 -2.65 -7.57 19.52
CA THR A 137 -1.97 -6.78 18.49
C THR A 137 -1.42 -7.67 17.37
N ASN A 138 -0.84 -8.83 17.73
CA ASN A 138 -0.36 -9.80 16.75
C ASN A 138 -1.50 -10.40 15.92
N LEU A 139 -2.61 -10.75 16.56
CA LEU A 139 -3.81 -11.26 15.88
C LEU A 139 -4.39 -10.22 14.92
N TYR A 140 -4.52 -8.96 15.34
CA TYR A 140 -4.97 -7.88 14.45
C TYR A 140 -4.04 -7.69 13.26
N ARG A 141 -2.72 -7.79 13.46
CA ARG A 141 -1.75 -7.71 12.37
C ARG A 141 -1.91 -8.84 11.35
N LEU A 142 -2.11 -10.08 11.83
CA LEU A 142 -2.37 -11.25 10.98
C LEU A 142 -3.70 -11.10 10.22
N GLN A 143 -4.77 -10.73 10.91
CA GLN A 143 -6.08 -10.51 10.30
C GLN A 143 -6.03 -9.44 9.21
N ASN A 144 -5.35 -8.30 9.45
CA ASN A 144 -5.20 -7.26 8.43
C ASN A 144 -4.41 -7.75 7.20
N LYS A 145 -3.42 -8.62 7.40
CA LYS A 145 -2.68 -9.24 6.29
C LYS A 145 -3.58 -10.17 5.48
N GLU A 146 -4.31 -11.06 6.14
CA GLU A 146 -5.25 -11.99 5.48
C GLU A 146 -6.37 -11.25 4.74
N LEU A 147 -6.95 -10.21 5.34
CA LEU A 147 -7.97 -9.37 4.70
C LEU A 147 -7.45 -8.71 3.43
N LYS A 148 -6.20 -8.24 3.44
CA LYS A 148 -5.57 -7.66 2.25
C LYS A 148 -5.39 -8.70 1.14
N GLU A 149 -4.96 -9.92 1.49
CA GLU A 149 -4.83 -11.03 0.54
C GLU A 149 -6.20 -11.45 -0.03
N GLN A 150 -7.22 -11.59 0.82
CA GLN A 150 -8.60 -11.89 0.41
C GLN A 150 -9.17 -10.79 -0.49
N SER A 151 -8.94 -9.51 -0.18
CA SER A 151 -9.35 -8.40 -1.03
C SER A 151 -8.70 -8.48 -2.42
N GLY A 152 -7.43 -8.88 -2.50
CA GLY A 152 -6.74 -9.13 -3.76
C GLY A 152 -7.39 -10.25 -4.58
N ILE A 153 -7.68 -11.39 -3.94
CA ILE A 153 -8.33 -12.54 -4.57
C ILE A 153 -9.73 -12.17 -5.06
N ALA A 154 -10.53 -11.48 -4.24
CA ALA A 154 -11.89 -11.07 -4.59
C ALA A 154 -11.91 -10.12 -5.80
N LYS A 155 -10.96 -9.19 -5.90
CA LYS A 155 -10.82 -8.31 -7.07
C LYS A 155 -10.47 -9.08 -8.34
N ALA A 156 -9.58 -10.07 -8.26
CA ALA A 156 -9.23 -10.91 -9.39
C ALA A 156 -10.44 -11.74 -9.86
N GLN A 157 -11.17 -12.37 -8.94
CA GLN A 157 -12.39 -13.12 -9.25
C GLN A 157 -13.50 -12.25 -9.84
N GLN A 158 -13.68 -11.04 -9.31
CA GLN A 158 -14.64 -10.08 -9.85
C GLN A 158 -14.29 -9.68 -11.29
N PHE A 159 -13.00 -9.48 -11.58
CA PHE A 159 -12.52 -9.23 -12.93
C PHE A 159 -12.78 -10.43 -13.85
N ASP A 160 -12.42 -11.64 -13.43
CA ASP A 160 -12.67 -12.89 -14.19
C ASP A 160 -14.15 -13.03 -14.54
N ALA A 161 -15.03 -12.89 -13.55
CA ALA A 161 -16.47 -12.97 -13.75
C ALA A 161 -16.96 -11.90 -14.74
N SER A 162 -16.45 -10.68 -14.64
CA SER A 162 -16.79 -9.59 -15.57
C SER A 162 -16.31 -9.92 -17.00
N PHE A 163 -15.06 -10.35 -17.15
CA PHE A 163 -14.49 -10.72 -18.45
C PHE A 163 -15.31 -11.81 -19.12
N PHE A 164 -15.59 -12.93 -18.43
CA PHE A 164 -16.35 -14.04 -19.01
C PHE A 164 -17.80 -13.68 -19.28
N SER A 165 -18.41 -12.79 -18.49
CA SER A 165 -19.74 -12.24 -18.77
C SER A 165 -19.75 -11.45 -20.08
N TYR A 166 -18.80 -10.54 -20.30
CA TYR A 166 -18.69 -9.80 -21.56
C TYR A 166 -18.36 -10.71 -22.76
N LEU A 167 -17.51 -11.72 -22.55
CA LEU A 167 -17.19 -12.72 -23.57
C LEU A 167 -18.42 -13.54 -23.98
N SER A 168 -19.25 -13.95 -23.00
CA SER A 168 -20.52 -14.62 -23.26
C SER A 168 -21.44 -13.73 -24.08
N VAL A 169 -21.60 -12.46 -23.69
CA VAL A 169 -22.43 -11.49 -24.44
C VAL A 169 -21.95 -11.33 -25.88
N LEU A 170 -20.62 -11.28 -26.12
CA LEU A 170 -20.06 -11.24 -27.47
C LEU A 170 -20.45 -12.49 -28.28
N ASN A 171 -20.30 -13.67 -27.68
CA ASN A 171 -20.67 -14.95 -28.31
C ASN A 171 -22.17 -15.05 -28.56
N ASP A 172 -23.01 -14.55 -27.66
CA ASP A 172 -24.47 -14.52 -27.81
C ASP A 172 -24.90 -13.60 -28.96
N TYR A 173 -24.26 -12.44 -29.10
CA TYR A 173 -24.45 -11.57 -30.26
C TYR A 173 -24.06 -12.30 -31.54
N LYS A 174 -22.87 -12.91 -31.58
CA LYS A 174 -22.41 -13.69 -32.74
C LYS A 174 -23.40 -14.80 -33.14
N ASN A 175 -23.86 -15.56 -32.17
CA ASN A 175 -24.82 -16.64 -32.40
C ASN A 175 -26.16 -16.10 -32.90
N SER A 176 -26.64 -14.99 -32.34
CA SER A 176 -27.88 -14.33 -32.77
C SER A 176 -27.80 -13.82 -34.21
N LEU A 177 -26.65 -13.28 -34.62
CA LEU A 177 -26.38 -12.87 -36.00
C LEU A 177 -26.41 -14.09 -36.94
N ASN A 178 -25.82 -15.21 -36.53
CA ASN A 178 -25.82 -16.42 -37.35
C ASN A 178 -27.22 -17.06 -37.49
N ILE A 179 -28.03 -17.10 -36.42
CA ILE A 179 -29.39 -17.65 -36.46
C ILE A 179 -30.32 -16.83 -37.35
N SER A 180 -30.13 -15.51 -37.36
CA SER A 180 -30.96 -14.59 -38.15
C SER A 180 -30.74 -14.72 -39.67
N HIS A 181 -29.77 -15.52 -40.12
CA HIS A 181 -29.37 -15.63 -41.52
C HIS A 181 -29.44 -17.08 -42.03
N LYS A 182 -29.97 -17.25 -43.25
CA LYS A 182 -30.18 -18.56 -43.89
C LYS A 182 -28.91 -19.41 -44.06
N SER A 183 -27.74 -18.77 -44.16
CA SER A 183 -26.44 -19.44 -44.34
C SER A 183 -25.79 -19.90 -43.04
N SER A 184 -26.33 -19.54 -41.88
CA SER A 184 -25.74 -19.77 -40.54
C SER A 184 -24.33 -19.20 -40.33
N ASN A 185 -23.76 -18.49 -41.30
CA ASN A 185 -22.52 -17.72 -41.20
C ASN A 185 -22.77 -16.29 -41.69
N PHE A 186 -23.08 -15.39 -40.74
CA PHE A 186 -23.35 -13.98 -41.04
C PHE A 186 -22.10 -13.26 -41.57
N PHE A 187 -20.95 -13.46 -40.92
CA PHE A 187 -19.71 -12.81 -41.34
C PHE A 187 -19.21 -13.33 -42.70
N GLY A 188 -19.37 -14.62 -42.98
CA GLY A 188 -19.10 -15.20 -44.30
C GLY A 188 -19.93 -14.58 -45.42
N MET A 189 -21.20 -14.27 -45.16
CA MET A 189 -22.03 -13.53 -46.13
C MET A 189 -21.46 -12.11 -46.38
N LEU A 190 -20.97 -11.43 -45.34
CA LEU A 190 -20.37 -10.11 -45.48
C LEU A 190 -19.04 -10.17 -46.24
N THR A 191 -18.22 -11.19 -45.99
CA THR A 191 -16.95 -11.37 -46.71
C THR A 191 -17.20 -11.66 -48.19
N GLU A 192 -18.19 -12.49 -48.53
CA GLU A 192 -18.60 -12.70 -49.93
C GLU A 192 -19.10 -11.41 -50.60
N LYS A 193 -19.94 -10.62 -49.91
CA LYS A 193 -20.34 -9.29 -50.42
C LYS A 193 -19.14 -8.35 -50.62
N LEU A 194 -18.13 -8.43 -49.75
CA LEU A 194 -16.94 -7.60 -49.83
C LEU A 194 -15.99 -8.04 -50.95
N ARG A 195 -16.07 -9.30 -51.40
CA ARG A 195 -15.32 -9.83 -52.55
C ARG A 195 -15.79 -9.30 -53.90
N ASP A 196 -16.99 -8.71 -53.95
CA ASP A 196 -17.56 -8.09 -55.16
C ASP A 196 -16.98 -6.69 -55.38
N VAL A 197 -15.65 -6.62 -55.52
CA VAL A 197 -14.89 -5.39 -55.78
C VAL A 197 -13.90 -5.65 -56.90
N GLU A 198 -13.91 -4.82 -57.94
CA GLU A 198 -12.93 -4.88 -59.02
C GLU A 198 -11.64 -4.14 -58.62
N LEU A 199 -10.53 -4.87 -58.54
CA LEU A 199 -9.22 -4.33 -58.10
C LEU A 199 -8.15 -4.39 -59.20
N GLU A 200 -8.51 -4.82 -60.41
CA GLU A 200 -7.57 -5.01 -61.51
C GLU A 200 -6.82 -3.71 -61.85
N GLY A 201 -5.49 -3.82 -61.99
CA GLY A 201 -4.61 -2.70 -62.34
C GLY A 201 -4.37 -1.67 -61.23
N MET A 202 -4.99 -1.81 -60.06
CA MET A 202 -4.85 -0.84 -58.97
C MET A 202 -3.59 -1.07 -58.13
N ASN A 203 -3.04 -0.01 -57.54
CA ASN A 203 -1.99 -0.11 -56.53
C ASN A 203 -2.58 -0.48 -55.15
N MET A 204 -1.72 -0.79 -54.17
CA MET A 204 -2.15 -1.23 -52.84
C MET A 204 -3.06 -0.21 -52.14
N SER A 205 -2.65 1.06 -52.14
CA SER A 205 -3.37 2.14 -51.46
C SER A 205 -4.77 2.32 -52.02
N LYS A 206 -4.89 2.37 -53.35
CA LYS A 206 -6.18 2.52 -54.02
C LYS A 206 -7.06 1.29 -53.85
N SER A 207 -6.48 0.09 -53.87
CA SER A 207 -7.23 -1.13 -53.55
C SER A 207 -7.83 -1.07 -52.15
N ILE A 208 -7.05 -0.67 -51.14
CA ILE A 208 -7.56 -0.55 -49.76
C ILE A 208 -8.64 0.52 -49.66
N GLU A 209 -8.47 1.68 -50.31
CA GLU A 209 -9.47 2.75 -50.33
C GLU A 209 -10.82 2.22 -50.84
N ILE A 210 -10.85 1.55 -51.99
CA ILE A 210 -12.07 1.01 -52.60
C ILE A 210 -12.67 -0.10 -51.73
N ILE A 211 -11.85 -1.00 -51.18
CA ILE A 211 -12.33 -2.03 -50.25
C ILE A 211 -12.94 -1.38 -49.01
N CYS A 212 -12.34 -0.32 -48.48
CA CYS A 212 -12.85 0.42 -47.33
C CYS A 212 -14.17 1.14 -47.66
N GLU A 213 -14.31 1.74 -48.84
CA GLU A 213 -15.57 2.31 -49.31
C GLU A 213 -16.66 1.24 -49.39
N LYS A 214 -16.37 0.09 -50.01
CA LYS A 214 -17.30 -1.03 -50.08
C LYS A 214 -17.68 -1.56 -48.69
N TYR A 215 -16.69 -1.67 -47.82
CA TYR A 215 -16.90 -2.05 -46.43
C TYR A 215 -17.85 -1.08 -45.71
N LEU A 216 -17.71 0.23 -45.93
CA LEU A 216 -18.59 1.24 -45.32
C LEU A 216 -20.04 1.11 -45.82
N GLU A 217 -20.26 0.80 -47.09
CA GLU A 217 -21.60 0.48 -47.62
C GLU A 217 -22.20 -0.72 -46.86
N ILE A 218 -21.47 -1.84 -46.81
CA ILE A 218 -21.90 -3.07 -46.15
C ILE A 218 -22.16 -2.82 -44.65
N TYR A 219 -21.29 -2.05 -44.00
CA TYR A 219 -21.45 -1.68 -42.60
C TYR A 219 -22.72 -0.87 -42.37
N ASN A 220 -23.01 0.11 -43.24
CA ASN A 220 -24.20 0.94 -43.12
C ASN A 220 -25.49 0.14 -43.35
N GLU A 221 -25.50 -0.80 -44.29
CA GLU A 221 -26.62 -1.74 -44.52
C GLU A 221 -26.90 -2.63 -43.29
N ASN A 222 -25.87 -2.97 -42.52
CA ASN A 222 -25.94 -3.90 -41.39
C ASN A 222 -25.59 -3.23 -40.05
N ARG A 223 -25.78 -1.91 -39.96
CA ARG A 223 -25.27 -1.11 -38.84
C ARG A 223 -25.91 -1.50 -37.51
N ASP A 224 -27.21 -1.77 -37.51
CA ASP A 224 -27.98 -2.23 -36.36
C ASP A 224 -27.42 -3.54 -35.77
N LYS A 225 -26.86 -4.39 -36.62
CA LYS A 225 -26.25 -5.68 -36.26
C LYS A 225 -24.78 -5.57 -35.87
N LEU A 226 -23.98 -4.87 -36.69
CA LEU A 226 -22.52 -4.79 -36.54
C LEU A 226 -22.08 -3.83 -35.44
N SER A 227 -22.75 -2.68 -35.29
CA SER A 227 -22.37 -1.68 -34.27
C SER A 227 -22.37 -2.26 -32.86
N PRO A 228 -23.44 -2.94 -32.38
CA PRO A 228 -23.44 -3.56 -31.05
C PRO A 228 -22.32 -4.59 -30.87
N TYR A 229 -22.11 -5.46 -31.86
CA TYR A 229 -21.06 -6.47 -31.82
C TYR A 229 -19.65 -5.85 -31.70
N PHE A 230 -19.31 -4.88 -32.56
CA PHE A 230 -18.00 -4.20 -32.51
C PHE A 230 -17.80 -3.40 -31.22
N LYS A 231 -18.86 -2.76 -30.70
CA LYS A 231 -18.80 -2.05 -29.41
C LYS A 231 -18.54 -3.00 -28.26
N THR A 232 -19.16 -4.18 -28.26
CA THR A 232 -18.94 -5.21 -27.24
C THR A 232 -17.50 -5.73 -27.31
N LEU A 233 -17.00 -6.05 -28.50
CA LEU A 233 -15.60 -6.47 -28.68
C LEU A 233 -14.62 -5.39 -28.21
N TYR A 234 -14.84 -4.13 -28.60
CA TYR A 234 -14.04 -3.00 -28.12
C TYR A 234 -14.06 -2.86 -26.60
N ARG A 235 -15.25 -2.94 -25.97
CA ARG A 235 -15.39 -2.86 -24.51
C ARG A 235 -14.64 -3.98 -23.81
N LEU A 236 -14.70 -5.19 -24.36
CA LEU A 236 -13.98 -6.35 -23.83
C LEU A 236 -12.46 -6.15 -23.90
N MET A 237 -11.93 -5.64 -25.03
CA MET A 237 -10.51 -5.30 -25.15
C MET A 237 -10.11 -4.19 -24.18
N ALA A 238 -10.90 -3.12 -24.08
CA ALA A 238 -10.64 -2.01 -23.17
C ALA A 238 -10.71 -2.43 -21.69
N LEU A 239 -11.64 -3.32 -21.33
CA LEU A 239 -11.75 -3.88 -19.97
C LEU A 239 -10.46 -4.61 -19.57
N VAL A 240 -9.90 -5.44 -20.46
CA VAL A 240 -8.66 -6.16 -20.19
C VAL A 240 -7.48 -5.19 -20.12
N ASP A 241 -7.32 -4.28 -21.08
CA ASP A 241 -6.16 -3.39 -21.13
C ASP A 241 -6.11 -2.40 -19.95
N SER A 242 -7.26 -1.85 -19.54
CA SER A 242 -7.37 -0.91 -18.42
C SER A 242 -7.34 -1.56 -17.03
N SER A 243 -7.39 -2.89 -16.95
CA SER A 243 -7.38 -3.60 -15.67
C SER A 243 -6.01 -3.51 -14.98
N ASN A 244 -6.04 -3.53 -13.64
CA ASN A 244 -4.84 -3.56 -12.80
C ASN A 244 -4.37 -5.01 -12.57
N ILE A 245 -4.16 -5.75 -13.66
CA ILE A 245 -3.59 -7.10 -13.65
C ILE A 245 -2.25 -7.10 -14.38
N ASP A 246 -1.44 -8.13 -14.13
CA ASP A 246 -0.14 -8.29 -14.76
C ASP A 246 -0.26 -8.37 -16.29
N GLU A 247 0.71 -7.77 -17.00
CA GLU A 247 0.72 -7.73 -18.47
C GLU A 247 0.70 -9.14 -19.09
N TYR A 248 1.33 -10.12 -18.44
CA TYR A 248 1.26 -11.53 -18.85
C TYR A 248 -0.20 -12.03 -18.86
N LYS A 249 -0.96 -11.76 -17.80
CA LYS A 249 -2.38 -12.17 -17.74
C LYS A 249 -3.23 -11.44 -18.76
N LYS A 250 -2.99 -10.14 -19.00
CA LYS A 250 -3.67 -9.40 -20.07
C LYS A 250 -3.49 -10.09 -21.41
N ASN A 251 -2.25 -10.49 -21.74
CA ASN A 251 -1.97 -11.26 -22.96
C ASN A 251 -2.74 -12.59 -23.01
N GLU A 252 -2.88 -13.31 -21.90
CA GLU A 252 -3.71 -14.52 -21.84
C GLU A 252 -5.19 -14.24 -22.14
N TYR A 253 -5.80 -13.20 -21.55
CA TYR A 253 -7.20 -12.84 -21.89
C TYR A 253 -7.35 -12.41 -23.35
N PHE A 254 -6.39 -11.68 -23.91
CA PHE A 254 -6.42 -11.33 -25.34
C PHE A 254 -6.27 -12.55 -26.25
N LYS A 255 -5.52 -13.60 -25.83
CA LYS A 255 -5.53 -14.89 -26.54
C LYS A 255 -6.92 -15.53 -26.52
N LEU A 256 -7.65 -15.45 -25.40
CA LEU A 256 -9.02 -15.95 -25.30
C LEU A 256 -9.99 -15.16 -26.17
N ILE A 257 -9.90 -13.82 -26.21
CA ILE A 257 -10.71 -12.98 -27.11
C ILE A 257 -10.45 -13.41 -28.56
N ARG A 258 -9.17 -13.48 -28.94
CA ARG A 258 -8.75 -13.83 -30.30
C ARG A 258 -9.22 -15.23 -30.73
N SER A 259 -9.28 -16.19 -29.81
CA SER A 259 -9.77 -17.54 -30.11
C SER A 259 -11.27 -17.62 -30.37
N GLN A 260 -12.05 -16.58 -30.01
CA GLN A 260 -13.48 -16.53 -30.32
C GLN A 260 -13.78 -15.99 -31.74
N LEU A 261 -12.81 -15.33 -32.37
CA LEU A 261 -12.96 -14.69 -33.68
C LEU A 261 -12.66 -15.69 -34.80
N SER A 262 -13.59 -15.83 -35.74
CA SER A 262 -13.40 -16.60 -36.98
C SER A 262 -12.59 -15.81 -38.01
N ASP A 263 -12.08 -16.49 -39.04
CA ASP A 263 -11.32 -15.86 -40.12
C ASP A 263 -12.14 -14.78 -40.87
N ASP A 264 -13.44 -15.04 -41.10
CA ASP A 264 -14.36 -14.06 -41.69
C ASP A 264 -14.52 -12.81 -40.79
N GLU A 265 -14.64 -13.01 -39.48
CA GLU A 265 -14.71 -11.91 -38.51
C GLU A 265 -13.42 -11.09 -38.51
N LEU A 266 -12.27 -11.76 -38.49
CA LEU A 266 -10.96 -11.10 -38.54
C LEU A 266 -10.80 -10.27 -39.81
N LEU A 267 -11.26 -10.78 -40.96
CA LEU A 267 -11.21 -10.06 -42.23
C LEU A 267 -12.10 -8.80 -42.21
N ILE A 268 -13.34 -8.92 -41.74
CA ILE A 268 -14.28 -7.79 -41.61
C ILE A 268 -13.75 -6.75 -40.61
N LEU A 269 -13.18 -7.19 -39.48
CA LEU A 269 -12.56 -6.31 -38.49
C LEU A 269 -11.31 -5.61 -39.04
N ASN A 270 -10.50 -6.29 -39.86
CA ASN A 270 -9.31 -5.70 -40.47
C ASN A 270 -9.69 -4.43 -41.25
N TYR A 271 -10.72 -4.48 -42.10
CA TYR A 271 -11.17 -3.29 -42.83
C TYR A 271 -11.94 -2.30 -41.96
N ASN A 272 -12.71 -2.75 -40.96
CA ASN A 272 -13.29 -1.82 -39.98
C ASN A 272 -12.22 -0.91 -39.38
N TYR A 273 -11.08 -1.50 -39.00
CA TYR A 273 -9.99 -0.79 -38.36
C TYR A 273 -9.16 0.05 -39.32
N GLN A 274 -9.17 -0.22 -40.63
CA GLN A 274 -8.61 0.70 -41.62
C GLN A 274 -9.48 1.96 -41.81
N THR A 275 -10.78 1.89 -41.56
CA THR A 275 -11.67 3.07 -41.59
C THR A 275 -11.63 3.90 -40.30
N SER A 276 -12.29 5.07 -40.33
CA SER A 276 -12.48 5.94 -39.17
C SER A 276 -13.33 5.33 -38.05
N LEU A 277 -14.15 4.30 -38.34
CA LEU A 277 -15.00 3.63 -37.36
C LEU A 277 -14.19 2.90 -36.27
N GLY A 278 -13.01 2.40 -36.64
CA GLY A 278 -12.20 1.53 -35.81
C GLY A 278 -11.06 2.18 -35.05
N ILE A 279 -10.89 3.51 -35.14
CA ILE A 279 -9.69 4.23 -34.64
C ILE A 279 -9.36 3.86 -33.20
N LYS A 280 -10.36 3.81 -32.30
CA LYS A 280 -10.15 3.54 -30.88
C LYS A 280 -9.66 2.11 -30.60
N ALA A 281 -9.91 1.16 -31.49
CA ALA A 281 -9.51 -0.23 -31.32
C ALA A 281 -8.07 -0.52 -31.79
N ARG A 282 -7.52 0.33 -32.68
CA ARG A 282 -6.23 0.12 -33.34
C ARG A 282 -5.08 -0.13 -32.36
N SER A 283 -5.02 0.63 -31.27
CA SER A 283 -3.96 0.48 -30.25
C SER A 283 -3.96 -0.91 -29.62
N TYR A 284 -5.14 -1.45 -29.28
CA TYR A 284 -5.27 -2.78 -28.70
C TYR A 284 -4.92 -3.88 -29.72
N VAL A 285 -5.35 -3.70 -30.97
CA VAL A 285 -5.10 -4.65 -32.06
C VAL A 285 -3.61 -4.83 -32.30
N ILE A 286 -2.86 -3.72 -32.34
CA ILE A 286 -1.40 -3.73 -32.49
C ILE A 286 -0.75 -4.32 -31.23
N LYS A 287 -1.09 -3.78 -30.05
CA LYS A 287 -0.46 -4.17 -28.77
C LYS A 287 -0.60 -5.67 -28.49
N TYR A 288 -1.76 -6.26 -28.78
CA TYR A 288 -2.10 -7.64 -28.44
C TYR A 288 -2.19 -8.59 -29.65
N TYR A 289 -1.74 -8.15 -30.83
CA TYR A 289 -1.68 -8.96 -32.05
C TYR A 289 -3.00 -9.68 -32.38
N ILE A 290 -4.12 -8.96 -32.36
CA ILE A 290 -5.46 -9.53 -32.61
C ILE A 290 -5.51 -10.28 -33.96
N PHE A 291 -4.86 -9.75 -35.00
CA PHE A 291 -4.84 -10.35 -36.34
C PHE A 291 -3.76 -11.41 -36.58
N LYS A 292 -3.10 -11.93 -35.53
CA LYS A 292 -2.02 -12.93 -35.66
C LYS A 292 -2.39 -14.18 -36.49
N HIS A 293 -3.68 -14.53 -36.56
CA HIS A 293 -4.15 -15.70 -37.29
C HIS A 293 -4.85 -15.37 -38.61
N LEU A 294 -4.99 -14.09 -38.97
CA LEU A 294 -5.51 -13.70 -40.29
C LEU A 294 -4.40 -13.92 -41.32
N ASN A 295 -4.63 -14.83 -42.28
CA ASN A 295 -3.61 -15.03 -43.32
C ASN A 295 -3.58 -13.83 -44.25
N ILE A 296 -2.37 -13.42 -44.60
CA ILE A 296 -2.17 -12.23 -45.43
C ILE A 296 -2.78 -12.37 -46.82
N LEU A 297 -2.76 -13.58 -47.40
CA LEU A 297 -3.35 -13.87 -48.70
C LEU A 297 -4.87 -14.13 -48.64
N ASP A 298 -5.50 -14.07 -47.47
CA ASP A 298 -6.96 -14.01 -47.35
C ASP A 298 -7.48 -12.57 -47.47
N LYS A 299 -6.61 -11.57 -47.33
CA LYS A 299 -6.95 -10.17 -47.54
C LYS A 299 -7.19 -9.90 -49.04
N LEU A 300 -8.18 -9.08 -49.34
CA LEU A 300 -8.73 -8.91 -50.69
C LEU A 300 -7.75 -8.20 -51.60
N GLU A 301 -6.98 -7.26 -51.03
CA GLU A 301 -5.98 -6.51 -51.76
C GLU A 301 -4.90 -7.41 -52.39
N PHE A 302 -4.68 -8.65 -51.96
CA PHE A 302 -3.57 -9.45 -52.53
C PHE A 302 -3.87 -10.08 -53.89
N GLU A 303 -5.15 -10.34 -54.22
CA GLU A 303 -5.59 -10.97 -55.47
C GLU A 303 -4.68 -12.12 -55.94
N CYS A 304 -4.31 -13.01 -55.02
CA CYS A 304 -3.27 -14.00 -55.26
C CYS A 304 -3.67 -15.04 -56.33
N GLY A 305 -4.95 -15.38 -56.44
CA GLY A 305 -5.47 -16.39 -57.37
C GLY A 305 -5.03 -17.84 -57.08
N LEU A 306 -4.06 -18.06 -56.19
CA LEU A 306 -3.60 -19.39 -55.78
C LEU A 306 -4.52 -20.01 -54.73
N SER A 307 -4.61 -21.34 -54.75
CA SER A 307 -5.36 -22.13 -53.78
C SER A 307 -4.54 -23.32 -53.25
N GLY A 308 -5.04 -23.92 -52.17
CA GLY A 308 -4.47 -25.13 -51.57
C GLY A 308 -3.01 -24.98 -51.14
N ILE A 309 -2.20 -26.00 -51.41
CA ILE A 309 -0.80 -26.07 -50.97
C ILE A 309 0.07 -24.94 -51.55
N LYS A 310 -0.27 -24.43 -52.75
CA LYS A 310 0.48 -23.35 -53.38
C LYS A 310 0.33 -22.05 -52.60
N LYS A 311 -0.91 -21.71 -52.22
CA LYS A 311 -1.22 -20.56 -51.36
C LYS A 311 -0.49 -20.67 -50.01
N TYR A 312 -0.60 -21.82 -49.35
CA TYR A 312 0.06 -22.06 -48.06
C TYR A 312 1.59 -21.88 -48.13
N LYS A 313 2.26 -22.47 -49.13
CA LYS A 313 3.72 -22.31 -49.30
C LYS A 313 4.12 -20.85 -49.53
N LEU A 314 3.31 -20.11 -50.29
CA LEU A 314 3.54 -18.68 -50.49
C LEU A 314 3.34 -17.88 -49.19
N GLU A 315 2.32 -18.20 -48.39
CA GLU A 315 2.12 -17.56 -47.08
C GLU A 315 3.28 -17.80 -46.13
N GLN A 316 3.83 -19.02 -46.08
CA GLN A 316 5.01 -19.30 -45.26
C GLN A 316 6.23 -18.50 -45.72
N PHE A 317 6.39 -18.33 -47.03
CA PHE A 317 7.44 -17.48 -47.58
C PHE A 317 7.24 -16.01 -47.17
N LEU A 318 6.02 -15.47 -47.30
CA LEU A 318 5.72 -14.10 -46.86
C LEU A 318 5.96 -13.92 -45.35
N ARG A 319 5.56 -14.87 -44.51
CA ARG A 319 5.86 -14.82 -43.06
C ARG A 319 7.37 -14.80 -42.77
N SER A 320 8.16 -15.52 -43.56
CA SER A 320 9.62 -15.46 -43.45
C SER A 320 10.17 -14.09 -43.84
N ASN A 321 9.60 -13.44 -44.87
CA ASN A 321 9.96 -12.08 -45.25
C ASN A 321 9.61 -11.09 -44.14
N GLU A 322 8.39 -11.19 -43.60
CA GLU A 322 7.91 -10.36 -42.50
C GLU A 322 8.83 -10.44 -41.27
N HIS A 323 9.26 -11.65 -40.88
CA HIS A 323 10.21 -11.82 -39.79
C HIS A 323 11.53 -11.10 -40.05
N LEU A 324 12.12 -11.31 -41.24
CA LEU A 324 13.38 -10.68 -41.64
C LEU A 324 13.29 -9.15 -41.59
N ILE A 325 12.19 -8.60 -42.12
CA ILE A 325 11.93 -7.15 -42.19
C ILE A 325 11.72 -6.55 -40.79
N ILE A 326 10.85 -7.14 -39.97
CA ILE A 326 10.56 -6.61 -38.63
C ILE A 326 11.79 -6.69 -37.72
N GLU A 327 12.54 -7.79 -37.78
CA GLU A 327 13.78 -7.94 -37.02
C GLU A 327 14.83 -6.91 -37.47
N GLY A 328 15.00 -6.73 -38.78
CA GLY A 328 15.92 -5.72 -39.32
C GLY A 328 15.54 -4.29 -38.94
N LEU A 329 14.25 -3.92 -38.98
CA LEU A 329 13.78 -2.60 -38.57
C LEU A 329 13.96 -2.35 -37.07
N LYS A 330 13.75 -3.37 -36.23
CA LYS A 330 13.99 -3.27 -34.77
C LYS A 330 15.46 -3.06 -34.46
N GLU A 331 16.33 -3.77 -35.15
CA GLU A 331 17.78 -3.58 -35.03
C GLU A 331 18.18 -2.19 -35.53
N TYR A 332 17.67 -1.73 -36.66
CA TYR A 332 18.00 -0.40 -37.17
C TYR A 332 17.57 0.73 -36.20
N GLY A 333 16.39 0.61 -35.57
CA GLY A 333 15.88 1.60 -34.63
C GLY A 333 16.50 1.55 -33.22
N SER A 334 17.42 0.63 -32.94
CA SER A 334 18.02 0.50 -31.61
C SER A 334 19.18 1.49 -31.42
N ILE A 335 19.29 2.13 -30.26
CA ILE A 335 20.35 3.13 -29.99
C ILE A 335 21.76 2.49 -29.99
N GLU A 336 21.84 1.17 -29.87
CA GLU A 336 23.10 0.40 -29.75
C GLU A 336 23.70 0.01 -31.11
N THR A 337 22.94 0.12 -32.20
CA THR A 337 23.37 -0.24 -33.55
C THR A 337 23.75 1.01 -34.33
N SER A 338 25.06 1.20 -34.53
CA SER A 338 25.62 2.30 -35.32
C SER A 338 25.91 1.91 -36.78
N SER A 339 25.28 0.86 -37.30
CA SER A 339 25.70 0.21 -38.54
C SER A 339 24.54 -0.18 -39.44
N ASP A 340 24.76 -0.02 -40.75
CA ASP A 340 23.94 -0.57 -41.83
C ASP A 340 23.53 -2.01 -41.55
N ILE A 341 22.24 -2.30 -41.67
CA ILE A 341 21.71 -3.66 -41.59
C ILE A 341 21.92 -4.31 -42.95
N SER A 342 22.48 -5.52 -42.96
CA SER A 342 22.54 -6.37 -44.15
C SER A 342 22.29 -7.81 -43.74
N LYS A 343 21.09 -8.31 -44.03
CA LYS A 343 20.68 -9.69 -43.74
C LYS A 343 20.27 -10.39 -45.02
N SER A 344 20.64 -11.66 -45.16
CA SER A 344 20.09 -12.52 -46.21
C SER A 344 19.84 -13.93 -45.71
N SER A 345 18.86 -14.59 -46.33
CA SER A 345 18.55 -15.99 -46.07
C SER A 345 18.09 -16.70 -47.33
N LYS A 346 18.35 -18.00 -47.39
CA LYS A 346 17.90 -18.86 -48.49
C LYS A 346 16.58 -19.50 -48.12
N TYR A 347 15.66 -19.58 -49.09
CA TYR A 347 14.35 -20.18 -48.92
C TYR A 347 14.00 -21.04 -50.14
N GLN A 348 13.19 -22.08 -49.94
CA GLN A 348 12.70 -22.91 -51.04
C GLN A 348 11.19 -22.69 -51.23
N LEU A 349 10.82 -21.97 -52.29
CA LEU A 349 9.42 -21.71 -52.64
C LEU A 349 9.01 -22.57 -53.82
N LEU A 350 8.05 -23.48 -53.59
CA LEU A 350 7.44 -24.31 -54.64
C LEU A 350 8.46 -25.12 -55.49
N GLY A 351 9.61 -25.47 -54.93
CA GLY A 351 10.68 -26.20 -55.61
C GLY A 351 11.85 -25.33 -56.03
N VAL A 352 11.65 -24.01 -56.16
CA VAL A 352 12.67 -23.04 -56.57
C VAL A 352 13.45 -22.52 -55.37
N GLN A 353 14.78 -22.51 -55.48
CA GLN A 353 15.67 -21.89 -54.50
C GLN A 353 15.71 -20.38 -54.72
N LEU A 354 15.50 -19.61 -53.65
CA LEU A 354 15.59 -18.15 -53.69
C LEU A 354 16.37 -17.61 -52.51
N GLU A 355 16.90 -16.41 -52.66
CA GLU A 355 17.53 -15.65 -51.59
C GLU A 355 16.77 -14.34 -51.40
N HIS A 356 16.21 -14.12 -50.22
CA HIS A 356 15.72 -12.79 -49.83
C HIS A 356 16.78 -12.04 -49.05
N LYS A 357 16.94 -10.74 -49.33
CA LYS A 357 17.92 -9.87 -48.67
C LYS A 357 17.25 -8.60 -48.20
N LEU A 358 17.68 -8.13 -47.04
CA LEU A 358 17.28 -6.87 -46.45
C LEU A 358 18.55 -6.05 -46.20
N VAL A 359 18.60 -4.86 -46.78
CA VAL A 359 19.63 -3.85 -46.50
C VAL A 359 18.95 -2.59 -46.00
N ILE A 360 19.38 -2.07 -44.84
CA ILE A 360 18.89 -0.81 -44.29
C ILE A 360 20.10 0.05 -43.93
N ASN A 361 20.32 1.11 -44.69
CA ASN A 361 21.34 2.13 -44.46
C ASN A 361 20.66 3.51 -44.40
N ASP A 362 20.89 4.39 -45.37
CA ASP A 362 20.10 5.60 -45.61
C ASP A 362 18.75 5.30 -46.29
N LYS A 363 18.59 4.09 -46.85
CA LYS A 363 17.38 3.63 -47.55
C LYS A 363 17.01 2.24 -47.08
N PHE A 364 15.73 1.90 -47.20
CA PHE A 364 15.27 0.52 -47.01
C PHE A 364 15.31 -0.20 -48.36
N GLN A 365 16.01 -1.32 -48.43
CA GLN A 365 16.10 -2.15 -49.62
C GLN A 365 15.76 -3.60 -49.29
N PHE A 366 14.73 -4.12 -49.95
CA PHE A 366 14.38 -5.53 -49.87
C PHE A 366 14.50 -6.15 -51.26
N SER A 367 15.27 -7.22 -51.39
CA SER A 367 15.50 -7.91 -52.67
C SER A 367 15.12 -9.37 -52.59
N ILE A 368 14.56 -9.92 -53.66
CA ILE A 368 14.37 -11.36 -53.86
C ILE A 368 15.13 -11.78 -55.11
N VAL A 369 16.08 -12.69 -54.94
CA VAL A 369 16.96 -13.19 -56.00
C VAL A 369 16.63 -14.65 -56.29
N LEU A 370 16.35 -14.98 -57.55
CA LEU A 370 16.04 -16.34 -58.02
C LEU A 370 16.90 -16.71 -59.23
N ASP A 371 17.10 -18.01 -59.48
CA ASP A 371 17.64 -18.51 -60.74
C ASP A 371 16.57 -18.47 -61.85
N ILE A 372 16.93 -17.97 -63.04
CA ILE A 372 16.00 -17.79 -64.16
C ILE A 372 15.47 -19.13 -64.69
N ASN A 373 16.31 -20.16 -64.71
CA ASN A 373 15.96 -21.48 -65.27
C ASN A 373 14.99 -22.23 -64.38
N ASP A 374 15.14 -22.09 -63.06
CA ASP A 374 14.23 -22.69 -62.08
C ASP A 374 12.87 -21.98 -62.05
N PHE A 375 12.86 -20.65 -62.21
CA PHE A 375 11.63 -19.86 -62.17
C PHE A 375 10.68 -20.17 -63.33
N ASN A 376 11.21 -20.28 -64.56
CA ASN A 376 10.40 -20.47 -65.77
C ASN A 376 9.79 -21.88 -65.89
N ASN A 377 10.34 -22.89 -65.21
CA ASN A 377 9.98 -24.30 -65.42
C ASN A 377 8.97 -24.88 -64.40
N GLN A 378 8.75 -24.24 -63.24
CA GLN A 378 8.06 -24.91 -62.12
C GLN A 378 6.98 -24.12 -61.38
N LEU A 379 6.73 -22.87 -61.73
CA LEU A 379 5.82 -22.03 -60.96
C LEU A 379 4.53 -21.75 -61.73
N GLY A 380 3.40 -22.13 -61.12
CA GLY A 380 2.10 -21.49 -61.43
C GLY A 380 2.04 -20.05 -60.91
N LEU A 381 3.16 -19.32 -60.95
CA LEU A 381 3.39 -18.01 -60.37
C LEU A 381 4.17 -17.18 -61.40
N SER A 382 3.52 -16.21 -62.03
CA SER A 382 4.18 -15.35 -63.01
C SER A 382 5.13 -14.36 -62.34
N LYS A 383 6.10 -13.82 -63.10
CA LYS A 383 6.97 -12.73 -62.62
C LYS A 383 6.15 -11.54 -62.10
N GLU A 384 5.08 -11.20 -62.83
CA GLU A 384 4.16 -10.13 -62.47
C GLU A 384 3.40 -10.41 -61.17
N LEU A 385 2.93 -11.65 -60.97
CA LEU A 385 2.24 -12.03 -59.75
C LEU A 385 3.17 -11.99 -58.53
N LEU A 386 4.40 -12.50 -58.65
CA LEU A 386 5.39 -12.42 -57.57
C LEU A 386 5.70 -10.96 -57.22
N LYS A 387 6.00 -10.15 -58.24
CA LYS A 387 6.26 -8.70 -58.08
C LYS A 387 5.10 -8.02 -57.36
N LYS A 388 3.86 -8.26 -57.80
CA LYS A 388 2.64 -7.69 -57.21
C LYS A 388 2.49 -8.11 -55.74
N ILE A 389 2.57 -9.41 -55.44
CA ILE A 389 2.35 -9.94 -54.08
C ILE A 389 3.40 -9.40 -53.11
N ILE A 390 4.68 -9.37 -53.51
CA ILE A 390 5.75 -8.87 -52.64
C ILE A 390 5.63 -7.37 -52.43
N CYS A 391 5.33 -6.60 -53.47
CA CYS A 391 5.08 -5.17 -53.34
C CYS A 391 3.94 -4.90 -52.35
N ARG A 392 2.81 -5.61 -52.49
CA ARG A 392 1.65 -5.47 -51.58
C ARG A 392 1.97 -5.93 -50.16
N HIS A 393 2.79 -6.97 -50.01
CA HIS A 393 3.25 -7.44 -48.71
C HIS A 393 4.12 -6.40 -47.98
N LEU A 394 5.03 -5.75 -48.70
CA LEU A 394 5.83 -4.66 -48.14
C LEU A 394 4.96 -3.49 -47.70
N TYR A 395 4.02 -3.03 -48.55
CA TYR A 395 3.07 -2.00 -48.14
C TYR A 395 2.26 -2.41 -46.89
N ALA A 396 1.85 -3.68 -46.80
CA ALA A 396 1.13 -4.19 -45.65
C ALA A 396 1.96 -4.14 -44.36
N ILE A 397 3.23 -4.53 -44.41
CA ILE A 397 4.13 -4.53 -43.24
C ILE A 397 4.49 -3.11 -42.83
N LEU A 398 4.94 -2.30 -43.79
CA LEU A 398 5.56 -1.01 -43.53
C LEU A 398 4.55 0.06 -43.11
N PHE A 399 3.34 0.04 -43.69
CA PHE A 399 2.36 1.13 -43.49
C PHE A 399 1.04 0.64 -42.87
N PHE A 400 0.35 -0.29 -43.55
CA PHE A 400 -1.03 -0.63 -43.17
C PHE A 400 -1.13 -1.43 -41.86
N SER A 401 -0.08 -2.15 -41.45
CA SER A 401 -0.02 -2.81 -40.14
C SER A 401 -0.08 -1.80 -38.97
N LYS A 402 0.36 -0.57 -39.22
CA LYS A 402 0.37 0.56 -38.28
C LYS A 402 -0.78 1.54 -38.51
N TYR A 403 -1.69 1.24 -39.45
CA TYR A 403 -2.78 2.13 -39.89
C TYR A 403 -2.29 3.49 -40.41
N GLN A 404 -1.14 3.50 -41.07
CA GLN A 404 -0.60 4.67 -41.77
C GLN A 404 -0.97 4.57 -43.25
N ASN A 405 -1.35 5.71 -43.85
CA ASN A 405 -1.65 5.79 -45.26
C ASN A 405 -0.39 6.23 -46.02
N PRO A 406 0.19 5.36 -46.87
CA PRO A 406 1.37 5.71 -47.66
C PRO A 406 1.01 6.68 -48.80
N THR A 407 1.96 7.52 -49.18
CA THR A 407 1.88 8.33 -50.42
C THR A 407 2.07 7.44 -51.66
N GLU A 408 1.55 7.85 -52.83
CA GLU A 408 1.34 6.97 -54.02
C GLU A 408 2.63 6.41 -54.69
N SER A 409 3.81 6.52 -54.08
CA SER A 409 5.09 6.12 -54.70
C SER A 409 6.19 5.78 -53.68
N GLU A 410 5.83 5.31 -52.48
CA GLU A 410 6.84 5.10 -51.42
C GLU A 410 7.75 3.88 -51.66
N ILE A 411 7.33 2.92 -52.48
CA ILE A 411 8.14 1.75 -52.82
C ILE A 411 8.46 1.75 -54.31
N ASP A 412 9.71 2.02 -54.64
CA ASP A 412 10.26 1.89 -55.99
C ASP A 412 10.59 0.42 -56.28
N VAL A 413 10.05 -0.11 -57.38
CA VAL A 413 10.21 -1.51 -57.76
C VAL A 413 11.01 -1.64 -59.05
N SER A 414 12.17 -2.26 -58.97
CA SER A 414 13.01 -2.60 -60.11
C SER A 414 13.14 -4.12 -60.26
N VAL A 415 13.20 -4.59 -61.51
CA VAL A 415 13.46 -6.00 -61.83
C VAL A 415 14.74 -6.04 -62.65
N ILE A 416 15.78 -6.65 -62.09
CA ILE A 416 17.11 -6.74 -62.69
C ILE A 416 17.29 -8.16 -63.19
N GLU A 417 17.40 -8.34 -64.50
CA GLU A 417 17.64 -9.64 -65.13
C GLU A 417 19.11 -9.74 -65.56
N GLY A 418 19.85 -10.67 -64.95
CA GLY A 418 21.19 -11.07 -65.38
C GLY A 418 21.16 -12.35 -66.21
N GLU A 419 22.33 -12.89 -66.58
CA GLU A 419 22.42 -14.09 -67.43
C GLU A 419 21.79 -15.35 -66.79
N HIS A 420 21.86 -15.48 -65.46
CA HIS A 420 21.40 -16.66 -64.72
C HIS A 420 20.45 -16.33 -63.57
N LYS A 421 20.30 -15.05 -63.20
CA LYS A 421 19.55 -14.63 -62.01
C LYS A 421 18.59 -13.50 -62.33
N ILE A 422 17.43 -13.53 -61.69
CA ILE A 422 16.47 -12.42 -61.65
C ILE A 422 16.39 -11.89 -60.23
N GLU A 423 16.51 -10.57 -60.08
CA GLU A 423 16.39 -9.87 -58.81
C GLU A 423 15.18 -8.92 -58.85
N PHE A 424 14.27 -9.10 -57.91
CA PHE A 424 13.19 -8.15 -57.63
C PHE A 424 13.64 -7.26 -56.48
N LEU A 425 13.99 -6.01 -56.77
CA LEU A 425 14.48 -5.04 -55.81
C LEU A 425 13.40 -4.00 -55.50
N PHE A 426 13.11 -3.84 -54.22
CA PHE A 426 12.12 -2.92 -53.66
C PHE A 426 12.85 -1.91 -52.77
N VAL A 427 12.70 -0.61 -53.05
CA VAL A 427 13.42 0.46 -52.36
C VAL A 427 12.45 1.47 -51.76
N VAL A 428 12.67 1.88 -50.51
CA VAL A 428 12.05 3.06 -49.89
C VAL A 428 13.15 4.07 -49.59
N GLU A 429 13.04 5.24 -50.22
CA GLU A 429 14.04 6.31 -50.15
C GLU A 429 14.04 7.05 -48.81
N ASN A 430 12.87 7.24 -48.20
CA ASN A 430 12.74 7.99 -46.94
C ASN A 430 12.36 7.05 -45.77
N LEU A 431 13.33 6.81 -44.88
CA LEU A 431 13.16 5.98 -43.70
C LEU A 431 12.32 6.64 -42.60
N GLU A 432 12.17 7.98 -42.56
CA GLU A 432 11.36 8.66 -41.53
C GLU A 432 9.88 8.25 -41.59
N ASN A 433 9.44 7.75 -42.74
CA ASN A 433 8.06 7.30 -42.96
C ASN A 433 7.82 5.84 -42.51
N LEU A 434 8.87 5.08 -42.15
CA LEU A 434 8.84 3.66 -41.78
C LEU A 434 8.89 3.48 -40.26
#